data_AF-A0A9W7AME3-F1
#
_entry.id   AF-A0A9W7AME3-F1
#
_cell.length_a   1.000
_cell.length_b   1.000
_cell.length_c   1.000
_cell.angle_alpha   90.00
_cell.angle_beta   90.00
_cell.angle_gamma   90.00
#
_symmetry.space_group_name_H-M   'P 1'
#
loop_
_entity.id
_entity.type
_entity.pdbx_description
1 polymer ?
#
loop_
_entity_poly.entity_id
_entity_poly.type
_entity_poly.pdbx_seq_one_letter_code
_entity_poly.pdbx_strand_id
1 'polypeptide(L)'
;MDPDSCTILEYTLPLLHPLKLVHSQCTLTEMRGGQSAGLASVSWSDSDAKCVRTRKIVSKRDTACNTIIKAWRNVANRSGGVRSLLYAPESALLMGHLRFATSSRNMRNQWRLLPNPQQPTKLSFQRFENKSSGHVLTHNGDFDAVRLYDKVVPMKQVGLWLERILHVPSHVDSDSAKIAGYFDAFTTKGDWYKSARRAWILAVAKSENDISGDHDLSINAPNTAPTEAEVSSWSRLMEETFMNSELPTLCPQADPSFVQAVRKLEKSLVTSFSNQKFTQSMEKWRHAQIEAFVVEAVTSFMTADMYTTMGTFLRCANGSFGLAVSSASEEGAVVLAALGQPMCFSIDPATNVVLYGSESTAIRVPVQENNAPLRYRYNLDDHDGEAVRVGTPNYNQVLVDALFSAESQEQEHAFPTFVKFSPHINCEIGFDSLLEFCDAVDIAEKFTVQMSAATLPTQNEDMVAKDLAEIPETLRDITRDWGDSESANTIAANDFVHLFAECRMRHGSDNALDVIITGIESSLWLGEQVRQDMS
;
A
#
# COMPACT_ATOMS: atom_id res chain seq x y z
N MET A 1 9.96 32.23 -13.10
CA MET A 1 9.15 32.91 -12.06
C MET A 1 9.84 32.69 -10.73
N ASP A 2 9.64 33.57 -9.76
CA ASP A 2 10.19 33.42 -8.41
C ASP A 2 9.32 32.39 -7.63
N PRO A 3 9.86 31.23 -7.20
CA PRO A 3 9.11 30.18 -6.50
C PRO A 3 8.49 30.64 -5.16
N ASP A 4 9.05 31.69 -4.55
CA ASP A 4 8.68 32.19 -3.22
C ASP A 4 7.66 33.34 -3.30
N SER A 5 7.48 33.94 -4.49
CA SER A 5 6.51 35.03 -4.72
C SER A 5 5.03 34.59 -4.71
N CYS A 6 4.76 33.28 -4.60
CA CYS A 6 3.41 32.71 -4.60
C CYS A 6 2.73 32.89 -3.24
N THR A 7 2.20 34.08 -2.98
CA THR A 7 1.61 34.44 -1.67
C THR A 7 0.45 33.53 -1.27
N ILE A 8 0.47 33.10 0.00
CA ILE A 8 -0.49 32.20 0.68
C ILE A 8 -1.98 32.55 0.48
N LEU A 9 -2.30 33.78 0.07
CA LEU A 9 -3.66 34.28 -0.17
C LEU A 9 -4.49 33.45 -1.16
N GLU A 10 -3.87 32.76 -2.13
CA GLU A 10 -4.59 31.96 -3.14
C GLU A 10 -5.32 30.74 -2.54
N TYR A 11 -4.84 30.21 -1.42
CA TYR A 11 -5.40 29.00 -0.78
C TYR A 11 -6.67 29.25 0.05
N THR A 12 -7.24 30.45 -0.02
CA THR A 12 -8.52 30.80 0.63
C THR A 12 -9.76 30.22 -0.07
N LEU A 13 -9.60 29.59 -1.24
CA LEU A 13 -10.69 28.98 -2.01
C LEU A 13 -11.12 27.61 -1.45
N PRO A 14 -12.42 27.28 -1.47
CA PRO A 14 -12.92 26.01 -0.96
C PRO A 14 -12.42 24.83 -1.79
N LEU A 15 -12.12 23.71 -1.11
CA LEU A 15 -11.80 22.44 -1.75
C LEU A 15 -12.99 21.91 -2.55
N LEU A 16 -12.70 21.32 -3.72
CA LEU A 16 -13.69 20.60 -4.50
C LEU A 16 -14.12 19.33 -3.76
N HIS A 17 -15.43 19.25 -3.45
CA HIS A 17 -16.10 18.10 -2.84
C HIS A 17 -15.52 16.75 -3.33
N PRO A 18 -15.11 15.79 -2.47
CA PRO A 18 -14.24 14.67 -2.88
C PRO A 18 -14.73 13.79 -4.05
N LEU A 19 -16.04 13.57 -4.21
CA LEU A 19 -16.56 12.88 -5.41
C LEU A 19 -16.39 13.64 -6.74
N LYS A 20 -16.07 14.94 -6.73
CA LYS A 20 -15.60 15.68 -7.91
C LYS A 20 -14.14 15.32 -8.21
N LEU A 21 -13.28 15.25 -7.19
CA LEU A 21 -11.87 14.83 -7.33
C LEU A 21 -11.81 13.43 -7.94
N VAL A 22 -12.43 12.44 -7.29
CA VAL A 22 -12.50 11.05 -7.78
C VAL A 22 -13.13 10.97 -9.19
N HIS A 23 -14.10 11.84 -9.52
CA HIS A 23 -14.67 11.91 -10.86
C HIS A 23 -13.63 12.37 -11.89
N SER A 24 -12.92 13.45 -11.60
CA SER A 24 -11.82 13.96 -12.43
C SER A 24 -10.71 12.93 -12.60
N GLN A 25 -10.26 12.29 -11.51
CA GLN A 25 -9.17 11.31 -11.54
C GLN A 25 -9.55 10.13 -12.45
N CYS A 26 -10.72 9.53 -12.20
CA CYS A 26 -11.20 8.40 -13.00
C CYS A 26 -11.36 8.81 -14.48
N THR A 27 -11.87 10.02 -14.77
CA THR A 27 -12.11 10.51 -16.13
C THR A 27 -10.81 10.66 -16.94
N LEU A 28 -9.68 11.01 -16.32
CA LEU A 28 -8.37 11.05 -16.99
C LEU A 28 -7.82 9.64 -17.28
N THR A 29 -8.05 8.69 -16.37
CA THR A 29 -7.56 7.29 -16.48
C THR A 29 -8.52 6.34 -17.24
N GLU A 30 -9.62 6.84 -17.81
CA GLU A 30 -10.70 5.97 -18.33
C GLU A 30 -10.43 5.44 -19.74
N MET A 31 -9.54 4.44 -19.86
CA MET A 31 -9.35 3.70 -21.12
C MET A 31 -10.65 3.06 -21.63
N ARG A 32 -11.05 3.37 -22.87
CA ARG A 32 -12.22 2.80 -23.54
C ARG A 32 -12.12 1.27 -23.65
N GLY A 33 -12.92 0.54 -22.88
CA GLY A 33 -12.86 -0.93 -22.87
C GLY A 33 -13.91 -1.59 -21.97
N GLY A 34 -13.80 -2.91 -21.79
CA GLY A 34 -14.62 -3.66 -20.83
C GLY A 34 -14.01 -3.60 -19.44
N GLN A 35 -14.16 -2.47 -18.74
CA GLN A 35 -13.54 -2.25 -17.43
C GLN A 35 -14.34 -2.87 -16.26
N SER A 36 -13.66 -3.09 -15.13
CA SER A 36 -14.32 -3.25 -13.82
C SER A 36 -13.82 -2.20 -12.83
N ALA A 37 -14.70 -1.30 -12.41
CA ALA A 37 -14.40 -0.24 -11.45
C ALA A 37 -14.76 -0.65 -10.02
N GLY A 38 -13.92 -0.25 -9.06
CA GLY A 38 -14.18 -0.26 -7.63
C GLY A 38 -14.12 1.15 -7.06
N LEU A 39 -14.96 1.44 -6.06
CA LEU A 39 -14.84 2.64 -5.24
C LEU A 39 -15.17 2.30 -3.80
N ALA A 40 -14.22 2.55 -2.92
CA ALA A 40 -14.36 2.46 -1.48
C ALA A 40 -14.16 3.83 -0.82
N SER A 41 -14.70 3.97 0.38
CA SER A 41 -14.51 5.14 1.24
C SER A 41 -14.48 4.69 2.69
N VAL A 42 -13.57 5.24 3.48
CA VAL A 42 -13.50 5.05 4.94
C VAL A 42 -13.63 6.41 5.59
N SER A 43 -14.48 6.52 6.60
CA SER A 43 -14.53 7.66 7.50
C SER A 43 -14.47 7.18 8.94
N TRP A 44 -13.84 7.95 9.80
CA TRP A 44 -13.78 7.68 11.21
C TRP A 44 -14.71 8.62 11.98
N SER A 45 -14.80 8.39 13.29
CA SER A 45 -15.59 9.13 14.26
C SER A 45 -15.11 8.71 15.65
N ASP A 46 -15.40 9.49 16.69
CA ASP A 46 -14.92 9.28 18.08
C ASP A 46 -15.01 7.84 18.62
N SER A 47 -15.87 6.99 18.06
CA SER A 47 -16.00 5.59 18.49
C SER A 47 -16.15 4.56 17.36
N ASP A 48 -16.05 4.91 16.07
CA ASP A 48 -16.37 3.98 14.96
C ASP A 48 -15.72 4.34 13.63
N ALA A 49 -15.39 3.33 12.82
CA ALA A 49 -14.84 3.45 11.47
C ALA A 49 -15.78 2.81 10.43
N LYS A 50 -16.26 3.63 9.48
CA LYS A 50 -17.31 3.23 8.53
C LYS A 50 -16.77 3.08 7.11
N CYS A 51 -16.55 1.85 6.69
CA CYS A 51 -16.25 1.51 5.30
C CYS A 51 -17.54 1.42 4.45
N VAL A 52 -17.59 2.13 3.32
CA VAL A 52 -18.62 1.97 2.27
C VAL A 52 -17.93 1.66 0.95
N ARG A 53 -18.31 0.55 0.33
CA ARG A 53 -17.69 0.01 -0.89
C ARG A 53 -18.72 -0.32 -1.97
N THR A 54 -18.31 -0.19 -3.22
CA THR A 54 -19.09 -0.63 -4.38
C THR A 54 -18.17 -1.18 -5.47
N ARG A 55 -18.74 -1.99 -6.36
CA ARG A 55 -18.06 -2.47 -7.56
C ARG A 55 -19.03 -2.50 -8.74
N LYS A 56 -18.56 -2.14 -9.93
CA LYS A 56 -19.29 -2.30 -11.19
C LYS A 56 -18.39 -2.87 -12.26
N ILE A 57 -18.91 -3.87 -12.97
CA ILE A 57 -18.45 -4.19 -14.32
C ILE A 57 -19.18 -3.22 -15.25
N VAL A 58 -18.43 -2.56 -16.12
CA VAL A 58 -18.88 -1.47 -16.97
C VAL A 58 -19.07 -2.03 -18.38
N SER A 59 -20.11 -1.62 -19.11
CA SER A 59 -20.25 -2.07 -20.50
C SER A 59 -19.24 -1.32 -21.38
N LYS A 60 -18.88 -1.89 -22.54
CA LYS A 60 -17.92 -1.29 -23.49
C LYS A 60 -18.33 0.08 -24.06
N ARG A 61 -19.50 0.63 -23.68
CA ARG A 61 -20.05 1.92 -24.11
C ARG A 61 -20.54 2.80 -22.97
N ASP A 62 -20.48 2.33 -21.71
CA ASP A 62 -20.80 3.15 -20.54
C ASP A 62 -19.51 3.76 -19.97
N THR A 63 -19.58 4.98 -19.45
CA THR A 63 -18.44 5.53 -18.71
C THR A 63 -18.32 4.89 -17.33
N ALA A 64 -17.12 4.40 -16.99
CA ALA A 64 -16.82 3.74 -15.73
C ALA A 64 -16.98 4.66 -14.52
N CYS A 65 -16.43 5.88 -14.62
CA CYS A 65 -16.45 6.93 -13.63
C CYS A 65 -17.87 7.29 -13.15
N ASN A 66 -18.76 7.68 -14.09
CA ASN A 66 -20.14 8.00 -13.75
C ASN A 66 -20.89 6.78 -13.18
N THR A 67 -20.60 5.59 -13.70
CA THR A 67 -21.23 4.33 -13.28
C THR A 67 -20.85 3.94 -11.86
N ILE A 68 -19.57 4.04 -11.48
CA ILE A 68 -19.10 3.66 -10.15
C ILE A 68 -19.51 4.69 -9.08
N ILE A 69 -19.46 5.99 -9.39
CA ILE A 69 -19.90 7.04 -8.45
C ILE A 69 -21.41 6.97 -8.21
N LYS A 70 -22.22 6.74 -9.26
CA LYS A 70 -23.67 6.50 -9.11
C LYS A 70 -23.95 5.24 -8.30
N ALA A 71 -23.15 4.18 -8.48
CA ALA A 71 -23.27 2.95 -7.69
C ALA A 71 -22.88 3.16 -6.22
N TRP A 72 -21.83 3.92 -5.94
CA TRP A 72 -21.38 4.23 -4.58
C TRP A 72 -22.43 5.05 -3.84
N ARG A 73 -22.94 6.13 -4.45
CA ARG A 73 -24.02 6.97 -3.89
C ARG A 73 -25.27 6.15 -3.53
N ASN A 74 -25.61 5.14 -4.32
CA ASN A 74 -26.73 4.26 -4.06
C ASN A 74 -26.50 3.28 -2.88
N VAL A 75 -25.26 2.84 -2.63
CA VAL A 75 -24.92 2.05 -1.43
C VAL A 75 -24.88 2.98 -0.21
N ALA A 76 -24.15 4.08 -0.31
CA ALA A 76 -24.02 5.13 0.70
C ALA A 76 -25.36 5.57 1.28
N ASN A 77 -26.33 5.92 0.43
CA ASN A 77 -27.67 6.33 0.85
C ASN A 77 -28.48 5.21 1.53
N ARG A 78 -28.22 3.93 1.20
CA ARG A 78 -28.87 2.77 1.85
C ARG A 78 -28.24 2.45 3.20
N SER A 79 -26.95 2.70 3.38
CA SER A 79 -26.20 2.49 4.63
C SER A 79 -26.47 3.54 5.72
N GLY A 80 -27.64 4.21 5.67
CA GLY A 80 -28.27 4.97 6.77
C GLY A 80 -27.58 6.24 7.28
N GLY A 81 -26.31 6.47 6.93
CA GLY A 81 -25.48 7.51 7.55
C GLY A 81 -24.20 7.71 6.77
N VAL A 82 -24.34 8.23 5.55
CA VAL A 82 -23.23 8.63 4.67
C VAL A 82 -23.45 10.05 4.12
N ARG A 83 -24.56 10.71 4.51
CA ARG A 83 -24.77 12.15 4.30
C ARG A 83 -23.80 13.01 5.12
N SER A 84 -23.22 12.48 6.20
CA SER A 84 -22.09 13.10 6.91
C SER A 84 -20.77 12.93 6.15
N LEU A 85 -20.51 11.74 5.58
CA LEU A 85 -19.24 11.36 4.90
C LEU A 85 -18.82 12.23 3.70
N LEU A 86 -19.65 13.20 3.28
CA LEU A 86 -19.38 14.15 2.20
C LEU A 86 -19.41 15.63 2.67
N TYR A 87 -19.65 15.86 3.96
CA TYR A 87 -19.88 17.17 4.58
C TYR A 87 -19.24 17.31 5.98
N ALA A 88 -18.76 16.21 6.58
CA ALA A 88 -17.98 16.18 7.81
C ALA A 88 -16.49 16.31 7.44
N PRO A 89 -15.76 17.31 7.96
CA PRO A 89 -14.42 17.65 7.49
C PRO A 89 -13.29 16.83 8.16
N GLU A 90 -13.62 15.95 9.11
CA GLU A 90 -12.67 15.51 10.14
C GLU A 90 -11.71 14.40 9.68
N SER A 91 -12.20 13.34 9.04
CA SER A 91 -11.36 12.33 8.38
C SER A 91 -12.14 11.48 7.36
N ALA A 92 -11.81 11.61 6.07
CA ALA A 92 -12.52 10.90 4.98
C ALA A 92 -11.58 10.48 3.84
N LEU A 93 -11.20 9.20 3.83
CA LEU A 93 -10.43 8.61 2.74
C LEU A 93 -11.38 8.06 1.66
N LEU A 94 -11.05 8.29 0.38
CA LEU A 94 -11.65 7.61 -0.76
C LEU A 94 -10.57 6.84 -1.53
N MET A 95 -10.92 5.64 -1.99
CA MET A 95 -10.02 4.75 -2.73
C MET A 95 -10.73 4.26 -3.99
N GLY A 96 -10.34 4.81 -5.14
CA GLY A 96 -10.83 4.42 -6.46
C GLY A 96 -9.89 3.43 -7.12
N HIS A 97 -10.41 2.54 -7.96
CA HIS A 97 -9.61 1.67 -8.82
C HIS A 97 -10.37 1.31 -10.10
N LEU A 98 -9.76 1.56 -11.26
CA LEU A 98 -10.25 1.10 -12.57
C LEU A 98 -9.41 -0.10 -13.01
N ARG A 99 -10.00 -1.30 -13.08
CA ARG A 99 -9.31 -2.49 -13.60
C ARG A 99 -9.57 -2.66 -15.09
N PHE A 100 -8.51 -2.63 -15.89
CA PHE A 100 -8.51 -3.22 -17.23
C PHE A 100 -8.42 -4.75 -17.12
N ALA A 101 -9.27 -5.48 -17.84
CA ALA A 101 -9.34 -6.94 -17.76
C ALA A 101 -9.00 -7.57 -19.11
N THR A 102 -7.84 -8.23 -19.18
CA THR A 102 -7.35 -8.95 -20.38
C THR A 102 -8.21 -10.18 -20.72
N SER A 103 -8.95 -10.74 -19.76
CA SER A 103 -9.90 -11.83 -20.00
C SER A 103 -11.37 -11.38 -19.96
N SER A 104 -12.20 -11.93 -20.83
CA SER A 104 -13.65 -11.67 -20.89
C SER A 104 -14.46 -12.31 -19.75
N ARG A 105 -13.79 -12.94 -18.77
CA ARG A 105 -14.46 -13.65 -17.66
C ARG A 105 -14.84 -12.69 -16.55
N ASN A 106 -16.15 -12.46 -16.39
CA ASN A 106 -16.76 -11.58 -15.38
C ASN A 106 -16.58 -12.10 -13.93
N MET A 107 -15.37 -12.01 -13.36
CA MET A 107 -15.06 -12.46 -12.00
C MET A 107 -15.66 -11.53 -10.94
N ARG A 108 -16.95 -11.73 -10.60
CA ARG A 108 -17.72 -10.82 -9.71
C ARG A 108 -17.13 -10.63 -8.30
N ASN A 109 -16.42 -11.61 -7.74
CA ASN A 109 -16.21 -11.74 -6.29
C ASN A 109 -14.85 -11.24 -5.75
N GLN A 110 -14.06 -10.51 -6.53
CA GLN A 110 -12.62 -10.21 -6.27
C GLN A 110 -12.30 -9.23 -5.11
N TRP A 111 -13.29 -8.91 -4.27
CA TRP A 111 -13.16 -7.96 -3.16
C TRP A 111 -13.84 -8.53 -1.92
N ARG A 112 -13.06 -9.14 -1.03
CA ARG A 112 -13.51 -9.59 0.29
C ARG A 112 -13.16 -8.55 1.35
N LEU A 113 -14.05 -8.43 2.34
CA LEU A 113 -13.66 -8.14 3.71
C LEU A 113 -14.02 -9.43 4.46
N LEU A 114 -13.18 -9.87 5.37
CA LEU A 114 -13.55 -10.90 6.34
C LEU A 114 -14.43 -10.24 7.43
N PRO A 115 -15.41 -10.95 8.02
CA PRO A 115 -16.30 -10.35 9.01
C PRO A 115 -15.71 -10.41 10.43
N ASN A 116 -15.31 -9.24 10.98
CA ASN A 116 -14.86 -9.02 12.37
C ASN A 116 -13.51 -9.71 12.77
N PRO A 117 -12.80 -9.28 13.85
CA PRO A 117 -13.19 -8.32 14.90
C PRO A 117 -12.58 -6.90 14.76
N GLN A 118 -12.42 -6.15 15.86
CA GLN A 118 -13.23 -4.94 16.04
C GLN A 118 -12.61 -3.77 16.90
N GLN A 119 -12.21 -2.62 16.32
CA GLN A 119 -11.72 -1.35 16.94
C GLN A 119 -12.05 -0.08 16.10
N PRO A 120 -12.20 1.14 16.67
CA PRO A 120 -11.11 2.08 17.07
C PRO A 120 -11.41 2.87 18.40
N THR A 121 -10.74 3.93 18.92
CA THR A 121 -9.73 4.93 18.46
C THR A 121 -8.70 5.31 19.59
N LYS A 122 -7.76 6.25 19.31
CA LYS A 122 -6.82 6.98 20.21
C LYS A 122 -5.70 6.20 20.93
N LEU A 123 -4.59 6.91 21.20
CA LEU A 123 -3.37 6.43 21.88
C LEU A 123 -3.54 6.33 23.42
N SER A 124 -4.53 5.56 23.84
CA SER A 124 -4.62 5.01 25.20
C SER A 124 -4.99 3.54 25.06
N PHE A 125 -4.29 2.67 25.79
CA PHE A 125 -4.48 1.23 25.73
C PHE A 125 -5.76 0.79 26.51
N GLN A 126 -6.92 1.27 26.09
CA GLN A 126 -8.21 0.92 26.71
C GLN A 126 -8.80 -0.32 26.05
N ARG A 127 -9.34 -1.21 26.89
CA ARG A 127 -10.01 -2.46 26.53
C ARG A 127 -10.97 -2.28 25.34
N PHE A 128 -10.72 -3.03 24.28
CA PHE A 128 -11.40 -2.86 22.99
C PHE A 128 -12.57 -3.83 22.79
N GLU A 129 -13.80 -3.30 22.82
CA GLU A 129 -15.02 -4.06 22.52
C GLU A 129 -15.84 -3.45 21.37
N ASN A 130 -15.81 -4.13 20.21
CA ASN A 130 -16.92 -4.27 19.26
C ASN A 130 -17.30 -3.13 18.22
N LYS A 131 -16.42 -2.74 17.26
CA LYS A 131 -16.77 -2.30 15.86
C LYS A 131 -15.77 -2.72 14.75
N SER A 132 -16.23 -3.12 13.55
CA SER A 132 -15.46 -3.90 12.56
C SER A 132 -14.15 -3.28 12.01
N SER A 133 -13.02 -3.98 12.19
CA SER A 133 -11.75 -3.70 11.48
C SER A 133 -11.65 -4.49 10.16
N GLY A 134 -10.83 -4.01 9.22
CA GLY A 134 -10.50 -4.71 7.98
C GLY A 134 -9.93 -3.78 6.91
N HIS A 135 -9.16 -4.34 5.98
CA HIS A 135 -8.38 -3.56 5.02
C HIS A 135 -9.15 -3.22 3.74
N VAL A 136 -8.87 -2.04 3.19
CA VAL A 136 -9.25 -1.62 1.84
C VAL A 136 -7.97 -1.55 1.01
N LEU A 137 -7.83 -2.44 0.03
CA LEU A 137 -6.62 -2.61 -0.77
C LEU A 137 -6.94 -2.47 -2.26
N THR A 138 -6.33 -1.49 -2.93
CA THR A 138 -6.29 -1.41 -4.40
C THR A 138 -4.99 -2.03 -4.91
N HIS A 139 -5.01 -2.61 -6.11
CA HIS A 139 -3.89 -3.35 -6.69
C HIS A 139 -3.86 -3.17 -8.21
N ASN A 140 -2.78 -2.62 -8.72
CA ASN A 140 -2.35 -2.68 -10.11
C ASN A 140 -1.20 -3.71 -10.25
N GLY A 141 -1.07 -4.34 -11.41
CA GLY A 141 -0.15 -5.47 -11.65
C GLY A 141 -0.73 -6.84 -11.30
N ASP A 142 0.14 -7.80 -11.00
CA ASP A 142 -0.12 -9.25 -10.88
C ASP A 142 0.73 -9.86 -9.74
N PHE A 143 0.22 -10.89 -9.05
CA PHE A 143 0.84 -11.53 -7.88
C PHE A 143 1.09 -13.02 -8.09
N ASP A 144 2.34 -13.40 -8.36
CA ASP A 144 2.72 -14.77 -8.70
C ASP A 144 2.87 -15.68 -7.47
N ALA A 145 3.60 -15.22 -6.46
CA ALA A 145 3.99 -16.02 -5.31
C ALA A 145 4.43 -15.16 -4.11
N VAL A 146 4.57 -15.78 -2.94
CA VAL A 146 5.18 -15.15 -1.75
C VAL A 146 6.11 -16.13 -1.04
N ARG A 147 7.25 -15.65 -0.55
CA ARG A 147 8.18 -16.42 0.26
C ARG A 147 7.62 -16.59 1.67
N LEU A 148 7.31 -17.82 2.05
CA LEU A 148 6.92 -18.22 3.40
C LEU A 148 7.98 -19.19 3.91
N TYR A 149 8.62 -18.85 5.02
CA TYR A 149 9.79 -19.59 5.53
C TYR A 149 10.85 -19.67 4.40
N ASP A 150 11.47 -20.84 4.19
CA ASP A 150 12.51 -21.03 3.18
C ASP A 150 11.97 -21.18 1.72
N LYS A 151 10.65 -21.24 1.52
CA LYS A 151 10.04 -21.58 0.22
C LYS A 151 9.26 -20.43 -0.43
N VAL A 152 9.28 -20.38 -1.76
CA VAL A 152 8.41 -19.51 -2.56
C VAL A 152 7.10 -20.26 -2.84
N VAL A 153 5.99 -19.75 -2.30
CA VAL A 153 4.66 -20.38 -2.35
C VAL A 153 3.80 -19.66 -3.40
N PRO A 154 3.38 -20.32 -4.50
CA PRO A 154 2.57 -19.70 -5.55
C PRO A 154 1.19 -19.23 -5.06
N MET A 155 0.65 -18.13 -5.61
CA MET A 155 -0.60 -17.47 -5.18
C MET A 155 -1.77 -18.44 -4.90
N LYS A 156 -1.91 -19.51 -5.70
CA LYS A 156 -2.99 -20.49 -5.52
C LYS A 156 -2.84 -21.29 -4.21
N GLN A 157 -1.61 -21.64 -3.83
CA GLN A 157 -1.32 -22.23 -2.52
C GLN A 157 -1.40 -21.19 -1.40
N VAL A 158 -0.98 -19.93 -1.63
CA VAL A 158 -1.19 -18.82 -0.68
C VAL A 158 -2.67 -18.67 -0.32
N GLY A 159 -3.58 -18.81 -1.30
CA GLY A 159 -5.02 -18.85 -1.05
C GLY A 159 -5.43 -19.94 -0.05
N LEU A 160 -5.00 -21.18 -0.28
CA LEU A 160 -5.27 -22.34 0.58
C LEU A 160 -4.58 -22.25 1.95
N TRP A 161 -3.48 -21.51 2.05
CA TRP A 161 -2.73 -21.24 3.27
C TRP A 161 -3.48 -20.21 4.14
N LEU A 162 -3.90 -19.10 3.54
CA LEU A 162 -4.70 -18.07 4.19
C LEU A 162 -6.07 -18.60 4.67
N GLU A 163 -6.74 -19.47 3.91
CA GLU A 163 -8.01 -20.11 4.32
C GLU A 163 -7.92 -20.78 5.70
N ARG A 164 -6.80 -21.46 5.97
CA ARG A 164 -6.56 -22.25 7.18
C ARG A 164 -6.22 -21.40 8.38
N ILE A 165 -5.38 -20.39 8.18
CA ILE A 165 -4.90 -19.47 9.22
C ILE A 165 -5.98 -18.46 9.62
N LEU A 166 -6.73 -17.94 8.64
CA LEU A 166 -7.79 -16.96 8.87
C LEU A 166 -9.14 -17.62 9.21
N HIS A 167 -9.23 -18.96 9.15
CA HIS A 167 -10.44 -19.77 9.30
C HIS A 167 -11.61 -19.40 8.38
N VAL A 168 -11.33 -18.67 7.30
CA VAL A 168 -12.36 -18.18 6.36
C VAL A 168 -12.10 -18.68 4.93
N PRO A 169 -13.03 -19.46 4.34
CA PRO A 169 -12.90 -19.96 2.96
C PRO A 169 -12.76 -18.87 1.90
N SER A 170 -11.87 -19.08 0.93
CA SER A 170 -11.44 -18.14 -0.10
C SER A 170 -11.88 -18.62 -1.49
N HIS A 171 -13.19 -18.59 -1.72
CA HIS A 171 -13.84 -18.89 -3.02
C HIS A 171 -13.54 -17.85 -4.12
N VAL A 172 -12.37 -17.21 -4.08
CA VAL A 172 -11.99 -16.03 -4.86
C VAL A 172 -10.60 -16.24 -5.45
N ASP A 173 -10.54 -16.66 -6.71
CA ASP A 173 -9.28 -16.65 -7.44
C ASP A 173 -8.98 -15.21 -7.91
N SER A 174 -8.26 -14.48 -7.07
CA SER A 174 -7.83 -13.09 -7.30
C SER A 174 -6.60 -12.77 -6.45
N ASP A 175 -5.60 -12.21 -7.11
CA ASP A 175 -4.37 -11.62 -6.61
C ASP A 175 -4.65 -10.73 -5.39
N SER A 176 -5.40 -9.66 -5.61
CA SER A 176 -5.88 -8.69 -4.63
C SER A 176 -6.54 -9.31 -3.39
N ALA A 177 -7.18 -10.48 -3.51
CA ALA A 177 -7.84 -11.15 -2.40
C ALA A 177 -6.86 -12.00 -1.56
N LYS A 178 -5.75 -12.47 -2.14
CA LYS A 178 -4.65 -13.06 -1.37
C LYS A 178 -3.80 -11.97 -0.70
N ILE A 179 -3.51 -10.87 -1.39
CA ILE A 179 -2.77 -9.74 -0.78
C ILE A 179 -3.60 -9.15 0.38
N ALA A 180 -4.90 -8.90 0.20
CA ALA A 180 -5.76 -8.44 1.30
C ALA A 180 -5.78 -9.44 2.48
N GLY A 181 -5.84 -10.75 2.20
CA GLY A 181 -5.75 -11.78 3.25
C GLY A 181 -4.38 -11.83 3.94
N TYR A 182 -3.29 -11.53 3.25
CA TYR A 182 -1.96 -11.37 3.86
C TYR A 182 -1.95 -10.18 4.84
N PHE A 183 -2.55 -9.04 4.46
CA PHE A 183 -2.73 -7.91 5.38
C PHE A 183 -3.65 -8.25 6.56
N ASP A 184 -4.78 -8.95 6.34
CA ASP A 184 -5.66 -9.45 7.41
C ASP A 184 -4.93 -10.43 8.36
N ALA A 185 -3.90 -11.15 7.88
CA ALA A 185 -3.09 -12.09 8.66
C ALA A 185 -2.00 -11.40 9.49
N PHE A 186 -1.27 -10.47 8.87
CA PHE A 186 -0.02 -9.90 9.40
C PHE A 186 -0.12 -8.46 9.93
N THR A 187 -1.20 -7.71 9.65
CA THR A 187 -1.45 -6.41 10.29
C THR A 187 -2.19 -6.63 11.61
N THR A 188 -1.49 -6.46 12.74
CA THR A 188 -1.98 -6.90 14.05
C THR A 188 -1.74 -5.91 15.19
N LYS A 189 -1.16 -4.74 14.91
CA LYS A 189 -0.96 -3.68 15.91
C LYS A 189 -2.28 -3.36 16.64
N GLY A 190 -2.23 -3.36 17.97
CA GLY A 190 -3.38 -3.15 18.85
C GLY A 190 -4.34 -4.33 19.00
N ASP A 191 -4.13 -5.47 18.33
CA ASP A 191 -5.04 -6.63 18.33
C ASP A 191 -4.31 -7.91 18.81
N TRP A 192 -4.56 -8.34 20.05
CA TRP A 192 -3.96 -9.54 20.63
C TRP A 192 -4.40 -10.84 19.94
N TYR A 193 -5.58 -10.91 19.34
CA TYR A 193 -6.05 -12.11 18.63
C TYR A 193 -5.29 -12.31 17.33
N LYS A 194 -5.19 -11.24 16.53
CA LYS A 194 -4.36 -11.26 15.32
C LYS A 194 -2.88 -11.44 15.67
N SER A 195 -2.38 -10.80 16.74
CA SER A 195 -0.98 -10.88 17.16
C SER A 195 -0.57 -12.26 17.66
N ALA A 196 -1.41 -12.94 18.45
CA ALA A 196 -1.18 -14.32 18.86
C ALA A 196 -1.13 -15.28 17.65
N ARG A 197 -2.01 -15.07 16.66
CA ARG A 197 -2.00 -15.81 15.40
C ARG A 197 -0.72 -15.54 14.59
N ARG A 198 -0.31 -14.28 14.42
CA ARG A 198 0.93 -13.87 13.74
C ARG A 198 2.17 -14.49 14.42
N ALA A 199 2.21 -14.49 15.74
CA ALA A 199 3.28 -15.13 16.51
C ALA A 199 3.34 -16.64 16.32
N TRP A 200 2.20 -17.33 16.25
CA TRP A 200 2.21 -18.76 15.91
C TRP A 200 2.79 -19.02 14.51
N ILE A 201 2.41 -18.19 13.51
CA ILE A 201 2.93 -18.30 12.15
C ILE A 201 4.45 -18.11 12.10
N LEU A 202 4.98 -17.10 12.79
CA LEU A 202 6.38 -16.67 12.63
C LEU A 202 7.37 -17.32 13.63
N ALA A 203 6.91 -17.72 14.82
CA ALA A 203 7.78 -18.23 15.90
C ALA A 203 7.52 -19.70 16.30
N VAL A 204 6.42 -20.33 15.86
CA VAL A 204 6.05 -21.69 16.26
C VAL A 204 5.97 -22.66 15.09
N ALA A 205 5.31 -22.26 14.00
CA ALA A 205 5.29 -22.99 12.74
C ALA A 205 6.65 -22.92 12.03
N LYS A 206 7.03 -23.99 11.33
CA LYS A 206 8.36 -24.16 10.72
C LYS A 206 8.32 -24.18 9.19
N SER A 207 7.15 -24.48 8.62
CA SER A 207 6.92 -24.56 7.18
C SER A 207 5.51 -24.11 6.83
N GLU A 208 5.30 -23.90 5.53
CA GLU A 208 3.99 -23.62 4.97
C GLU A 208 3.01 -24.81 5.06
N ASN A 209 3.51 -26.02 5.34
CA ASN A 209 2.72 -27.24 5.51
C ASN A 209 2.34 -27.55 6.98
N ASP A 210 2.86 -26.81 7.98
CA ASP A 210 2.51 -27.02 9.40
C ASP A 210 1.00 -26.80 9.67
N ILE A 211 0.35 -25.98 8.85
CA ILE A 211 -1.11 -25.72 8.87
C ILE A 211 -1.94 -26.81 8.18
N SER A 212 -1.30 -27.75 7.48
CA SER A 212 -1.91 -28.88 6.79
C SER A 212 -1.38 -30.23 7.28
N GLY A 213 -0.76 -30.27 8.47
CA GLY A 213 -0.29 -31.49 9.13
C GLY A 213 0.87 -32.15 8.38
N ASP A 214 1.84 -31.35 7.94
CA ASP A 214 2.97 -31.72 7.09
C ASP A 214 2.59 -32.20 5.66
N HIS A 215 1.28 -32.27 5.33
CA HIS A 215 0.80 -32.55 3.98
C HIS A 215 0.87 -31.31 3.07
N ASP A 216 1.08 -31.54 1.77
CA ASP A 216 1.07 -30.48 0.75
C ASP A 216 -0.25 -29.70 0.69
N LEU A 217 -0.13 -28.38 0.56
CA LEU A 217 -1.24 -27.44 0.45
C LEU A 217 -2.18 -27.75 -0.72
N SER A 218 -3.30 -28.40 -0.39
CA SER A 218 -4.36 -28.80 -1.31
C SER A 218 -5.74 -28.57 -0.70
N ILE A 219 -6.80 -28.64 -1.50
CA ILE A 219 -8.18 -28.41 -1.02
C ILE A 219 -8.69 -29.51 -0.08
N ASN A 220 -8.04 -30.68 -0.07
CA ASN A 220 -8.41 -31.86 0.72
C ASN A 220 -7.46 -32.13 1.91
N ALA A 221 -6.31 -31.45 1.99
CA ALA A 221 -5.43 -31.55 3.16
C ALA A 221 -6.15 -31.02 4.41
N PRO A 222 -5.85 -31.52 5.62
CA PRO A 222 -6.50 -31.05 6.85
C PRO A 222 -6.24 -29.57 7.12
N ASN A 223 -6.97 -28.99 8.07
CA ASN A 223 -6.55 -27.77 8.75
C ASN A 223 -6.00 -28.15 10.13
N THR A 224 -4.71 -27.89 10.36
CA THR A 224 -4.02 -28.06 11.64
C THR A 224 -3.48 -26.73 12.19
N ALA A 225 -3.82 -25.60 11.55
CA ALA A 225 -3.62 -24.29 12.16
C ALA A 225 -4.43 -24.18 13.48
N PRO A 226 -3.96 -23.43 14.48
CA PRO A 226 -4.67 -23.26 15.75
C PRO A 226 -6.08 -22.72 15.53
N THR A 227 -7.06 -23.39 16.13
CA THR A 227 -8.48 -23.04 15.94
C THR A 227 -8.81 -21.66 16.52
N GLU A 228 -9.90 -21.03 16.04
CA GLU A 228 -10.34 -19.72 16.55
C GLU A 228 -10.53 -19.72 18.07
N ALA A 229 -10.96 -20.85 18.66
CA ALA A 229 -11.12 -21.02 20.10
C ALA A 229 -9.78 -21.07 20.86
N GLU A 230 -8.75 -21.71 20.29
CA GLU A 230 -7.39 -21.73 20.86
C GLU A 230 -6.78 -20.33 20.82
N VAL A 231 -6.80 -19.66 19.66
CA VAL A 231 -6.28 -18.29 19.53
C VAL A 231 -7.04 -17.31 20.44
N SER A 232 -8.36 -17.46 20.58
CA SER A 232 -9.18 -16.67 21.53
C SER A 232 -8.87 -16.96 23.00
N SER A 233 -8.29 -18.12 23.32
CA SER A 233 -7.82 -18.41 24.69
C SER A 233 -6.49 -17.71 24.98
N TRP A 234 -5.58 -17.72 24.00
CA TRP A 234 -4.26 -17.07 24.08
C TRP A 234 -4.41 -15.55 24.14
N SER A 235 -5.23 -14.97 23.27
CA SER A 235 -5.47 -13.53 23.22
C SER A 235 -6.15 -13.00 24.47
N ARG A 236 -7.02 -13.80 25.12
CA ARG A 236 -7.60 -13.44 26.42
C ARG A 236 -6.56 -13.37 27.51
N LEU A 237 -5.66 -14.36 27.62
CA LEU A 237 -4.55 -14.26 28.58
C LEU A 237 -3.67 -13.05 28.28
N MET A 238 -3.38 -12.78 27.01
CA MET A 238 -2.56 -11.64 26.61
C MET A 238 -3.21 -10.31 27.04
N GLU A 239 -4.49 -10.09 26.70
CA GLU A 239 -5.29 -8.95 27.16
C GLU A 239 -5.34 -8.84 28.69
N GLU A 240 -5.64 -9.93 29.40
CA GLU A 240 -5.72 -9.93 30.87
C GLU A 240 -4.37 -9.62 31.53
N THR A 241 -3.27 -10.17 31.03
CA THR A 241 -1.92 -9.90 31.58
C THR A 241 -1.46 -8.48 31.23
N PHE A 242 -1.81 -8.01 30.02
CA PHE A 242 -1.50 -6.68 29.53
C PHE A 242 -2.24 -5.59 30.31
N MET A 243 -3.55 -5.74 30.51
CA MET A 243 -4.39 -4.80 31.28
C MET A 243 -4.05 -4.75 32.78
N ASN A 244 -3.36 -5.77 33.31
CA ASN A 244 -2.81 -5.79 34.67
C ASN A 244 -1.33 -5.33 34.76
N SER A 245 -0.72 -4.93 33.64
CA SER A 245 0.65 -4.38 33.62
C SER A 245 0.66 -2.85 33.81
N GLU A 246 1.85 -2.24 33.83
CA GLU A 246 2.01 -0.77 33.87
C GLU A 246 1.85 -0.10 32.49
N LEU A 247 2.00 -0.88 31.40
CA LEU A 247 1.92 -0.38 30.02
C LEU A 247 0.64 0.38 29.67
N PRO A 248 -0.58 -0.02 30.13
CA PRO A 248 -1.80 0.65 29.70
C PRO A 248 -1.90 2.12 30.12
N THR A 249 -1.12 2.53 31.11
CA THR A 249 -1.02 3.90 31.61
C THR A 249 0.22 4.67 31.11
N LEU A 250 1.15 4.00 30.43
CA LEU A 250 2.33 4.64 29.85
C LEU A 250 2.01 5.20 28.47
N CYS A 251 2.51 6.41 28.20
CA CYS A 251 2.55 6.92 26.83
C CYS A 251 3.69 6.21 26.08
N PRO A 252 3.46 5.63 24.89
CA PRO A 252 4.53 5.04 24.09
C PRO A 252 5.48 6.13 23.58
N GLN A 253 6.65 6.23 24.21
CA GLN A 253 7.77 7.08 23.84
C GLN A 253 9.06 6.24 23.90
N ALA A 254 10.17 6.72 23.32
CA ALA A 254 11.49 6.10 23.46
C ALA A 254 12.13 6.31 24.85
N ASP A 255 11.32 6.18 25.90
CA ASP A 255 11.78 6.14 27.30
C ASP A 255 12.19 4.70 27.64
N PRO A 256 13.41 4.46 28.18
CA PRO A 256 13.80 3.18 28.77
C PRO A 256 12.78 2.57 29.74
N SER A 257 11.94 3.38 30.41
CA SER A 257 10.85 2.89 31.27
C SER A 257 9.80 2.09 30.48
N PHE A 258 9.43 2.53 29.27
CA PHE A 258 8.50 1.82 28.39
C PHE A 258 9.09 0.50 27.91
N VAL A 259 10.35 0.51 27.47
CA VAL A 259 11.05 -0.73 27.05
C VAL A 259 11.13 -1.72 28.22
N GLN A 260 11.45 -1.25 29.43
CA GLN A 260 11.46 -2.10 30.63
C GLN A 260 10.05 -2.67 30.92
N ALA A 261 8.99 -1.88 30.76
CA ALA A 261 7.61 -2.31 30.92
C ALA A 261 7.22 -3.43 29.94
N VAL A 262 7.63 -3.33 28.67
CA VAL A 262 7.45 -4.39 27.67
C VAL A 262 8.19 -5.67 28.09
N ARG A 263 9.45 -5.57 28.54
CA ARG A 263 10.21 -6.74 29.01
C ARG A 263 9.67 -7.35 30.32
N LYS A 264 8.93 -6.60 31.14
CA LYS A 264 8.15 -7.14 32.28
C LYS A 264 6.92 -7.90 31.78
N LEU A 265 6.19 -7.35 30.80
CA LEU A 265 5.03 -8.00 30.19
C LEU A 265 5.41 -9.36 29.58
N GLU A 266 6.47 -9.40 28.76
CA GLU A 266 6.99 -10.63 28.14
C GLU A 266 7.23 -11.73 29.20
N LYS A 267 7.96 -11.41 30.27
CA LYS A 267 8.27 -12.36 31.35
C LYS A 267 7.02 -12.83 32.11
N SER A 268 6.05 -11.93 32.32
CA SER A 268 4.75 -12.26 32.92
C SER A 268 3.93 -13.22 32.03
N LEU A 269 3.90 -12.96 30.72
CA LEU A 269 3.23 -13.81 29.73
C LEU A 269 3.89 -15.18 29.60
N VAL A 270 5.22 -15.27 29.49
CA VAL A 270 5.95 -16.56 29.44
C VAL A 270 5.66 -17.38 30.70
N THR A 271 5.63 -16.75 31.86
CA THR A 271 5.27 -17.41 33.14
C THR A 271 3.83 -17.92 33.10
N SER A 272 2.88 -17.10 32.67
CA SER A 272 1.46 -17.47 32.58
C SER A 272 1.19 -18.60 31.58
N PHE A 273 1.78 -18.55 30.38
CA PHE A 273 1.68 -19.62 29.37
C PHE A 273 2.42 -20.90 29.78
N SER A 274 3.52 -20.82 30.54
CA SER A 274 4.20 -22.01 31.06
C SER A 274 3.41 -22.70 32.19
N ASN A 275 2.66 -21.94 32.99
CA ASN A 275 1.88 -22.47 34.11
C ASN A 275 0.49 -23.00 33.70
N GLN A 276 -0.13 -22.44 32.65
CA GLN A 276 -1.48 -22.79 32.23
C GLN A 276 -1.47 -23.73 31.01
N LYS A 277 -2.01 -24.95 31.19
CA LYS A 277 -2.28 -25.93 30.13
C LYS A 277 -3.48 -25.52 29.28
N PHE A 278 -3.38 -24.41 28.56
CA PHE A 278 -4.50 -23.83 27.77
C PHE A 278 -5.06 -24.79 26.71
N THR A 279 -4.18 -25.53 26.03
CA THR A 279 -4.50 -26.25 24.78
C THR A 279 -3.64 -27.50 24.64
N GLN A 280 -4.18 -28.56 24.01
CA GLN A 280 -3.42 -29.78 23.68
C GLN A 280 -2.32 -29.54 22.62
N SER A 281 -2.39 -28.41 21.90
CA SER A 281 -1.37 -27.94 20.98
C SER A 281 -0.17 -27.37 21.75
N MET A 282 -0.38 -26.48 22.72
CA MET A 282 0.69 -25.90 23.56
C MET A 282 1.34 -26.88 24.54
N GLU A 283 0.66 -27.95 24.99
CA GLU A 283 1.28 -28.98 25.86
C GLU A 283 2.54 -29.66 25.26
N LYS A 284 2.76 -29.48 23.94
CA LYS A 284 3.92 -30.02 23.20
C LYS A 284 5.05 -29.01 23.03
N TRP A 285 4.85 -27.73 23.38
CA TRP A 285 5.81 -26.66 23.11
C TRP A 285 6.92 -26.66 24.16
N ARG A 286 8.16 -26.45 23.73
CA ARG A 286 9.30 -26.21 24.64
C ARG A 286 9.23 -24.79 25.19
N HIS A 287 9.85 -24.55 26.35
CA HIS A 287 9.89 -23.21 26.97
C HIS A 287 10.37 -22.12 25.99
N ALA A 288 11.44 -22.37 25.23
CA ALA A 288 11.95 -21.45 24.21
C ALA A 288 10.96 -21.17 23.05
N GLN A 289 10.00 -22.07 22.76
CA GLN A 289 8.94 -21.81 21.80
C GLN A 289 7.83 -20.95 22.40
N ILE A 290 7.54 -21.10 23.70
CA ILE A 290 6.62 -20.21 24.44
C ILE A 290 7.24 -18.80 24.53
N GLU A 291 8.54 -18.71 24.80
CA GLU A 291 9.30 -17.46 24.83
C GLU A 291 9.27 -16.74 23.48
N ALA A 292 9.67 -17.42 22.39
CA ALA A 292 9.62 -16.85 21.05
C ALA A 292 8.19 -16.45 20.62
N PHE A 293 7.18 -17.26 20.94
CA PHE A 293 5.77 -16.93 20.69
C PHE A 293 5.31 -15.70 21.47
N VAL A 294 5.70 -15.53 22.74
CA VAL A 294 5.34 -14.35 23.53
C VAL A 294 6.04 -13.11 22.98
N VAL A 295 7.36 -13.15 22.75
CA VAL A 295 8.12 -12.00 22.24
C VAL A 295 7.58 -11.55 20.89
N GLU A 296 7.32 -12.49 19.99
CA GLU A 296 6.74 -12.18 18.67
C GLU A 296 5.30 -11.66 18.79
N ALA A 297 4.47 -12.16 19.73
CA ALA A 297 3.11 -11.64 19.93
C ALA A 297 3.10 -10.23 20.52
N VAL A 298 3.98 -9.94 21.48
CA VAL A 298 4.12 -8.60 22.09
C VAL A 298 4.67 -7.61 21.07
N THR A 299 5.71 -7.98 20.31
CA THR A 299 6.26 -7.17 19.21
C THR A 299 5.21 -6.93 18.14
N SER A 300 4.45 -7.97 17.74
CA SER A 300 3.34 -7.86 16.79
C SER A 300 2.28 -6.86 17.25
N PHE A 301 1.85 -6.94 18.51
CA PHE A 301 0.83 -6.06 19.09
C PHE A 301 1.29 -4.59 19.13
N MET A 302 2.58 -4.33 19.36
CA MET A 302 3.13 -2.98 19.40
C MET A 302 3.45 -2.40 18.01
N THR A 303 3.93 -3.23 17.07
CA THR A 303 4.63 -2.74 15.86
C THR A 303 4.07 -3.19 14.50
N ALA A 304 3.24 -4.24 14.44
CA ALA A 304 2.78 -4.79 13.15
C ALA A 304 1.60 -4.00 12.54
N ASP A 305 1.87 -2.76 12.13
CA ASP A 305 0.95 -1.88 11.40
C ASP A 305 0.93 -2.15 9.89
N MET A 306 0.11 -1.40 9.13
CA MET A 306 0.03 -1.60 7.67
C MET A 306 1.36 -1.34 6.97
N TYR A 307 2.16 -0.41 7.46
CA TYR A 307 3.41 -0.02 6.81
C TYR A 307 4.49 -1.08 7.01
N THR A 308 4.64 -1.56 8.23
CA THR A 308 5.51 -2.69 8.60
C THR A 308 5.08 -3.96 7.86
N THR A 309 3.76 -4.17 7.69
CA THR A 309 3.20 -5.29 6.92
C THR A 309 3.48 -5.14 5.42
N MET A 310 3.36 -3.94 4.85
CA MET A 310 3.69 -3.66 3.44
C MET A 310 5.16 -3.89 3.15
N GLY A 311 6.07 -3.30 3.93
CA GLY A 311 7.51 -3.51 3.76
C GLY A 311 7.91 -4.98 3.92
N THR A 312 7.20 -5.73 4.76
CA THR A 312 7.37 -7.19 4.86
C THR A 312 6.84 -7.91 3.61
N PHE A 313 5.67 -7.53 3.10
CA PHE A 313 5.08 -8.10 1.88
C PHE A 313 5.99 -7.88 0.66
N LEU A 314 6.46 -6.65 0.41
CA LEU A 314 7.35 -6.35 -0.73
C LEU A 314 8.63 -7.19 -0.72
N ARG A 315 9.24 -7.40 0.46
CA ARG A 315 10.46 -8.22 0.61
C ARG A 315 10.25 -9.72 0.34
N CYS A 316 9.02 -10.23 0.41
CA CYS A 316 8.73 -11.65 0.24
C CYS A 316 7.88 -11.97 -1.00
N ALA A 317 7.19 -10.99 -1.59
CA ALA A 317 6.30 -11.20 -2.73
C ALA A 317 7.06 -11.20 -4.07
N ASN A 318 6.66 -12.10 -4.96
CA ASN A 318 7.08 -12.15 -6.36
C ASN A 318 5.89 -11.72 -7.22
N GLY A 319 6.11 -10.78 -8.14
CA GLY A 319 5.10 -10.23 -9.03
C GLY A 319 5.43 -8.80 -9.43
N SER A 320 4.42 -8.00 -9.77
CA SER A 320 4.55 -6.55 -9.91
C SER A 320 3.34 -5.85 -9.29
N PHE A 321 3.57 -4.79 -8.52
CA PHE A 321 2.63 -4.26 -7.53
C PHE A 321 2.56 -2.73 -7.58
N GLY A 322 1.39 -2.20 -7.93
CA GLY A 322 0.99 -0.83 -7.59
C GLY A 322 -0.09 -0.90 -6.53
N LEU A 323 0.26 -0.70 -5.26
CA LEU A 323 -0.62 -0.95 -4.11
C LEU A 323 -1.00 0.36 -3.42
N ALA A 324 -2.25 0.45 -2.98
CA ALA A 324 -2.67 1.39 -1.94
C ALA A 324 -3.55 0.67 -0.92
N VAL A 325 -3.18 0.73 0.36
CA VAL A 325 -3.82 0.02 1.47
C VAL A 325 -4.21 0.98 2.58
N SER A 326 -5.45 0.88 3.06
CA SER A 326 -5.93 1.56 4.26
C SER A 326 -6.64 0.59 5.20
N SER A 327 -6.78 0.95 6.47
CA SER A 327 -7.43 0.15 7.51
C SER A 327 -8.36 1.03 8.32
N ALA A 328 -9.51 0.46 8.72
CA ALA A 328 -10.34 1.03 9.77
C ALA A 328 -9.56 1.32 11.08
N SER A 329 -8.47 0.60 11.36
CA SER A 329 -7.64 0.76 12.56
C SER A 329 -6.58 1.87 12.50
N GLU A 330 -6.31 2.48 11.34
CA GLU A 330 -5.36 3.59 11.22
C GLU A 330 -6.07 4.82 10.62
N GLU A 331 -6.43 5.77 11.48
CA GLU A 331 -7.28 6.91 11.08
C GLU A 331 -6.60 7.85 10.09
N GLY A 332 -7.28 8.10 8.97
CA GLY A 332 -6.81 8.95 7.88
C GLY A 332 -5.63 8.39 7.07
N ALA A 333 -5.11 7.20 7.42
CA ALA A 333 -3.88 6.68 6.86
C ALA A 333 -4.07 5.87 5.57
N VAL A 334 -3.12 6.00 4.67
CA VAL A 334 -2.93 5.11 3.50
C VAL A 334 -1.44 4.77 3.36
N VAL A 335 -1.16 3.50 3.10
CA VAL A 335 0.17 3.03 2.70
C VAL A 335 0.15 2.80 1.20
N LEU A 336 1.03 3.50 0.48
CA LEU A 336 1.27 3.35 -0.95
C LEU A 336 2.53 2.51 -1.15
N ALA A 337 2.58 1.69 -2.20
CA ALA A 337 3.78 0.95 -2.56
C ALA A 337 3.88 0.68 -4.06
N ALA A 338 5.11 0.64 -4.56
CA ALA A 338 5.49 0.33 -5.93
C ALA A 338 6.50 -0.82 -5.96
N LEU A 339 6.43 -1.68 -6.98
CA LEU A 339 7.48 -2.63 -7.39
C LEU A 339 7.11 -3.19 -8.78
N GLY A 340 7.84 -2.83 -9.83
CA GLY A 340 7.52 -3.19 -11.22
C GLY A 340 6.21 -2.61 -11.76
N GLN A 341 5.59 -1.67 -11.04
CA GLN A 341 4.41 -0.90 -11.47
C GLN A 341 4.53 0.51 -10.88
N PRO A 342 4.30 1.57 -11.67
CA PRO A 342 4.41 2.94 -11.18
C PRO A 342 3.32 3.24 -10.17
N MET A 343 3.69 3.96 -9.11
CA MET A 343 2.78 4.65 -8.19
C MET A 343 3.31 6.04 -7.89
N CYS A 344 2.41 7.00 -7.74
CA CYS A 344 2.75 8.37 -7.40
C CYS A 344 1.65 9.00 -6.54
N PHE A 345 2.01 10.06 -5.84
CA PHE A 345 1.06 10.91 -5.15
C PHE A 345 1.42 12.39 -5.33
N SER A 346 0.44 13.25 -5.10
CA SER A 346 0.64 14.68 -5.00
C SER A 346 0.01 15.23 -3.74
N ILE A 347 0.62 16.28 -3.22
CA ILE A 347 0.30 16.92 -1.95
C ILE A 347 0.46 18.44 -2.07
N ASP A 348 -0.32 19.16 -1.29
CA ASP A 348 -0.09 20.58 -1.04
C ASP A 348 -0.36 20.86 0.45
N PRO A 349 0.67 21.19 1.26
CA PRO A 349 0.52 21.45 2.69
C PRO A 349 -0.51 22.53 3.03
N ALA A 350 -0.78 23.49 2.13
CA ALA A 350 -1.80 24.52 2.34
C ALA A 350 -3.24 24.01 2.18
N THR A 351 -3.45 22.80 1.65
CA THR A 351 -4.77 22.23 1.37
C THR A 351 -5.19 21.10 2.31
N ASN A 352 -4.23 20.43 2.96
CA ASN A 352 -4.42 19.16 3.67
C ASN A 352 -5.11 18.06 2.82
N VAL A 353 -4.81 18.02 1.51
CA VAL A 353 -5.29 16.99 0.58
C VAL A 353 -4.10 16.24 -0.02
N VAL A 354 -4.24 14.91 -0.14
CA VAL A 354 -3.38 14.06 -0.94
C VAL A 354 -4.20 13.32 -2.00
N LEU A 355 -3.66 13.26 -3.20
CA LEU A 355 -4.17 12.47 -4.31
C LEU A 355 -3.09 11.45 -4.69
N TYR A 356 -3.47 10.20 -4.97
CA TYR A 356 -2.55 9.16 -5.43
C TYR A 356 -3.10 8.43 -6.65
N GLY A 357 -2.23 7.73 -7.37
CA GLY A 357 -2.58 6.89 -8.51
C GLY A 357 -1.36 6.22 -9.15
N SER A 358 -1.61 5.23 -10.02
CA SER A 358 -0.57 4.58 -10.83
C SER A 358 -0.16 5.39 -12.07
N GLU A 359 -0.85 6.49 -12.37
CA GLU A 359 -0.58 7.38 -13.49
C GLU A 359 -0.42 8.82 -12.98
N SER A 360 0.65 9.51 -13.38
CA SER A 360 0.89 10.89 -12.92
C SER A 360 -0.12 11.92 -13.48
N THR A 361 -0.89 11.56 -14.51
CA THR A 361 -2.07 12.28 -14.98
C THR A 361 -3.20 12.26 -13.95
N ALA A 362 -3.45 11.12 -13.30
CA ALA A 362 -4.54 10.90 -12.36
C ALA A 362 -4.47 11.80 -11.12
N ILE A 363 -3.28 12.30 -10.78
CA ILE A 363 -3.03 13.17 -9.62
C ILE A 363 -2.90 14.65 -9.98
N ARG A 364 -2.86 14.99 -11.28
CA ARG A 364 -2.88 16.38 -11.80
C ARG A 364 -4.29 16.96 -11.91
N VAL A 365 -5.27 16.44 -11.17
CA VAL A 365 -6.64 17.00 -11.19
C VAL A 365 -6.73 18.28 -10.37
N PRO A 366 -7.61 19.23 -10.73
CA PRO A 366 -7.83 20.41 -9.92
C PRO A 366 -8.41 20.03 -8.54
N VAL A 367 -7.93 20.69 -7.48
CA VAL A 367 -8.43 20.53 -6.10
C VAL A 367 -9.26 21.70 -5.58
N GLN A 368 -9.12 22.88 -6.19
CA GLN A 368 -9.85 24.11 -5.83
C GLN A 368 -10.54 24.71 -7.06
N GLU A 369 -11.44 25.68 -6.85
CA GLU A 369 -12.26 26.28 -7.92
C GLU A 369 -11.48 27.16 -8.90
N ASN A 370 -10.22 27.53 -8.58
CA ASN A 370 -9.26 28.14 -9.52
C ASN A 370 -8.71 27.16 -10.58
N ASN A 371 -9.01 25.87 -10.46
CA ASN A 371 -8.44 24.76 -11.24
C ASN A 371 -6.94 24.47 -11.01
N ALA A 372 -6.37 24.91 -9.88
CA ALA A 372 -5.01 24.50 -9.50
C ALA A 372 -4.97 23.01 -9.08
N PRO A 373 -3.96 22.24 -9.50
CA PRO A 373 -3.66 20.93 -8.94
C PRO A 373 -2.90 21.07 -7.61
N LEU A 374 -2.52 19.94 -7.00
CA LEU A 374 -1.63 19.95 -5.83
C LEU A 374 -0.18 20.23 -6.24
N ARG A 375 0.48 21.20 -5.58
CA ARG A 375 1.77 21.77 -6.01
C ARG A 375 2.91 20.76 -6.12
N TYR A 376 2.98 19.76 -5.24
CA TYR A 376 4.13 18.85 -5.16
C TYR A 376 3.74 17.42 -5.55
N ARG A 377 4.53 16.77 -6.41
CA ARG A 377 4.38 15.35 -6.80
C ARG A 377 5.58 14.54 -6.34
N TYR A 378 5.31 13.42 -5.69
CA TYR A 378 6.29 12.36 -5.46
C TYR A 378 5.95 11.14 -6.35
N ASN A 379 6.95 10.56 -6.99
CA ASN A 379 6.86 9.26 -7.66
C ASN A 379 7.60 8.25 -6.80
N LEU A 380 7.02 7.09 -6.55
CA LEU A 380 7.69 6.02 -5.81
C LEU A 380 8.70 5.30 -6.73
N ASP A 381 9.80 4.82 -6.17
CA ASP A 381 10.72 3.91 -6.85
C ASP A 381 10.02 2.57 -7.16
N ASP A 382 9.73 2.34 -8.44
CA ASP A 382 9.16 1.09 -8.94
C ASP A 382 10.20 0.12 -9.53
N HIS A 383 11.49 0.43 -9.47
CA HIS A 383 12.56 -0.48 -9.87
C HIS A 383 13.00 -1.38 -8.71
N ASP A 384 13.50 -0.77 -7.62
CA ASP A 384 13.97 -1.49 -6.43
C ASP A 384 12.83 -1.74 -5.41
N GLY A 385 11.76 -0.94 -5.49
CA GLY A 385 10.51 -1.11 -4.78
C GLY A 385 10.39 -0.31 -3.49
N GLU A 386 9.51 0.69 -3.50
CA GLU A 386 9.30 1.62 -2.39
C GLU A 386 7.96 1.41 -1.66
N ALA A 387 7.91 1.82 -0.39
CA ALA A 387 6.66 2.03 0.35
C ALA A 387 6.67 3.39 1.06
N VAL A 388 5.53 4.09 1.03
CA VAL A 388 5.31 5.35 1.74
C VAL A 388 4.04 5.27 2.57
N ARG A 389 4.09 5.70 3.83
CA ARG A 389 2.91 5.91 4.67
C ARG A 389 2.52 7.39 4.65
N VAL A 390 1.28 7.69 4.29
CA VAL A 390 0.69 9.04 4.35
C VAL A 390 -0.43 9.04 5.38
N GLY A 391 -0.41 9.97 6.34
CA GLY A 391 -1.50 10.08 7.31
C GLY A 391 -1.15 10.86 8.58
N THR A 392 -1.87 10.55 9.66
CA THR A 392 -1.55 11.01 11.02
C THR A 392 -0.25 10.36 11.51
N PRO A 393 0.69 11.10 12.15
CA PRO A 393 1.96 10.53 12.62
C PRO A 393 1.77 9.31 13.54
N ASN A 394 2.42 8.20 13.20
CA ASN A 394 2.40 6.95 13.94
C ASN A 394 3.76 6.73 14.59
N TYR A 395 3.81 6.70 15.94
CA TYR A 395 5.05 6.49 16.71
C TYR A 395 5.64 5.07 16.58
N ASN A 396 5.38 4.36 15.47
CA ASN A 396 5.81 2.99 15.25
C ASN A 396 7.32 2.88 15.12
N GLN A 397 7.97 3.76 14.35
CA GLN A 397 9.43 3.72 14.20
C GLN A 397 10.12 3.97 15.55
N VAL A 398 9.62 4.94 16.33
CA VAL A 398 10.10 5.23 17.70
C VAL A 398 10.01 4.00 18.62
N LEU A 399 8.93 3.22 18.50
CA LEU A 399 8.74 1.97 19.24
C LEU A 399 9.65 0.83 18.75
N VAL A 400 9.78 0.66 17.43
CA VAL A 400 10.70 -0.30 16.80
C VAL A 400 12.13 -0.03 17.24
N ASP A 401 12.60 1.21 17.09
CA ASP A 401 13.94 1.62 17.47
C ASP A 401 14.20 1.40 18.97
N ALA A 402 13.24 1.76 19.83
CA ALA A 402 13.38 1.57 21.28
C ALA A 402 13.41 0.08 21.70
N LEU A 403 12.66 -0.80 21.03
CA LEU A 403 12.60 -2.23 21.35
C LEU A 403 13.85 -2.99 20.87
N PHE A 404 14.36 -2.68 19.67
CA PHE A 404 15.47 -3.42 19.04
C PHE A 404 16.86 -2.82 19.30
N SER A 405 16.99 -1.50 19.51
CA SER A 405 18.31 -0.90 19.79
C SER A 405 18.95 -1.46 21.07
N ALA A 406 18.14 -1.93 22.02
CA ALA A 406 18.57 -2.51 23.28
C ALA A 406 19.28 -3.88 23.14
N GLU A 407 19.07 -4.62 22.05
CA GLU A 407 19.63 -5.98 21.87
C GLU A 407 20.93 -5.99 21.05
N SER A 408 21.19 -4.93 20.30
CA SER A 408 22.23 -4.83 19.26
C SER A 408 23.68 -4.67 19.76
N GLN A 409 24.06 -5.30 20.88
CA GLN A 409 25.44 -5.33 21.39
C GLN A 409 26.06 -6.72 21.63
N GLU A 410 25.31 -7.83 21.83
CA GLU A 410 25.94 -9.11 22.23
C GLU A 410 25.48 -10.41 21.53
N GLN A 411 24.36 -10.48 20.78
CA GLN A 411 23.92 -11.77 20.19
C GLN A 411 23.56 -11.73 18.70
N GLU A 412 24.51 -12.16 17.87
CA GLU A 412 24.36 -12.43 16.43
C GLU A 412 23.70 -13.82 16.19
N HIS A 413 22.61 -14.13 16.89
CA HIS A 413 21.95 -15.43 16.81
C HIS A 413 20.92 -15.50 15.67
N ALA A 414 20.94 -16.63 14.94
CA ALA A 414 20.26 -16.83 13.66
C ALA A 414 18.74 -17.08 13.78
N PHE A 415 18.00 -16.08 14.25
CA PHE A 415 16.70 -15.79 13.65
C PHE A 415 16.91 -15.24 12.23
N PRO A 416 15.93 -15.36 11.30
CA PRO A 416 16.02 -14.68 10.01
C PRO A 416 16.18 -13.18 10.27
N THR A 417 17.33 -12.64 9.86
CA THR A 417 17.82 -11.33 10.32
C THR A 417 16.74 -10.27 10.20
N PHE A 418 16.47 -9.53 11.28
CA PHE A 418 15.74 -8.26 11.18
C PHE A 418 16.59 -7.33 10.30
N VAL A 419 16.27 -7.31 9.00
CA VAL A 419 17.09 -6.62 8.00
C VAL A 419 17.09 -5.15 8.36
N LYS A 420 18.26 -4.65 8.76
CA LYS A 420 18.56 -3.23 8.82
C LYS A 420 18.34 -2.69 7.41
N PHE A 421 17.18 -2.07 7.19
CA PHE A 421 16.69 -1.69 5.87
C PHE A 421 17.80 -0.98 5.09
N SER A 422 18.16 -1.49 3.91
CA SER A 422 18.95 -0.73 2.94
C SER A 422 17.97 0.24 2.27
N PRO A 423 18.01 1.55 2.57
CA PRO A 423 16.85 2.41 2.31
C PRO A 423 17.19 3.51 1.31
N HIS A 424 16.49 3.56 0.18
CA HIS A 424 16.61 4.70 -0.73
C HIS A 424 15.53 5.76 -0.46
N ILE A 425 14.24 5.38 -0.36
CA ILE A 425 13.29 6.05 0.57
C ILE A 425 12.43 4.98 1.28
N ASN A 426 12.15 5.21 2.56
CA ASN A 426 11.10 4.55 3.34
C ASN A 426 10.48 5.64 4.22
N CYS A 427 9.59 6.46 3.64
CA CYS A 427 9.10 7.67 4.31
C CYS A 427 7.74 7.45 4.99
N GLU A 428 7.65 7.88 6.24
CA GLU A 428 6.38 8.24 6.84
C GLU A 428 6.18 9.76 6.71
N ILE A 429 5.09 10.17 6.05
CA ILE A 429 4.74 11.56 5.80
C ILE A 429 3.57 11.93 6.71
N GLY A 430 3.91 12.53 7.85
CA GLY A 430 2.97 13.14 8.77
C GLY A 430 2.59 14.56 8.34
N PHE A 431 1.30 14.88 8.31
CA PHE A 431 0.83 16.21 7.88
C PHE A 431 1.31 17.34 8.79
N ASP A 432 1.33 17.14 10.11
CA ASP A 432 1.89 18.11 11.06
C ASP A 432 3.39 18.32 10.81
N SER A 433 4.12 17.23 10.53
CA SER A 433 5.55 17.25 10.23
C SER A 433 5.90 17.96 8.92
N LEU A 434 5.02 17.97 7.91
CA LEU A 434 5.27 18.72 6.66
C LEU A 434 5.34 20.24 6.86
N LEU A 435 4.80 20.76 7.96
CA LEU A 435 4.87 22.18 8.32
C LEU A 435 6.05 22.51 9.25
N GLU A 436 6.68 21.51 9.88
CA GLU A 436 7.74 21.68 10.89
C GLU A 436 9.11 21.10 10.50
N PHE A 437 9.15 20.06 9.65
CA PHE A 437 10.34 19.23 9.40
C PHE A 437 10.94 19.36 8.00
N CYS A 438 10.25 20.02 7.08
CA CYS A 438 10.72 20.22 5.71
C CYS A 438 11.21 21.66 5.50
N ASP A 439 12.52 21.88 5.67
CA ASP A 439 13.17 22.97 4.95
C ASP A 439 12.87 22.82 3.45
N ALA A 440 12.58 23.92 2.75
CA ALA A 440 12.07 23.87 1.38
C ALA A 440 13.01 23.14 0.38
N VAL A 441 14.29 22.99 0.74
CA VAL A 441 15.31 22.24 0.01
C VAL A 441 14.96 20.75 -0.09
N ASP A 442 14.59 20.10 1.00
CA ASP A 442 14.30 18.65 1.04
C ASP A 442 13.08 18.27 0.19
N ILE A 443 12.09 19.18 0.10
CA ILE A 443 10.95 19.03 -0.81
C ILE A 443 11.41 19.26 -2.26
N ALA A 444 12.25 20.26 -2.53
CA ALA A 444 12.71 20.58 -3.88
C ALA A 444 13.58 19.47 -4.50
N GLU A 445 14.38 18.75 -3.72
CA GLU A 445 15.18 17.62 -4.22
C GLU A 445 14.33 16.37 -4.55
N LYS A 446 13.22 16.15 -3.83
CA LYS A 446 12.44 14.89 -3.90
C LYS A 446 11.09 14.99 -4.61
N PHE A 447 10.52 16.19 -4.76
CA PHE A 447 9.19 16.39 -5.35
C PHE A 447 9.26 17.17 -6.67
N THR A 448 8.61 16.66 -7.72
CA THR A 448 8.36 17.44 -8.93
C THR A 448 7.28 18.50 -8.66
N VAL A 449 7.55 19.76 -8.99
CA VAL A 449 6.51 20.82 -8.94
C VAL A 449 5.52 20.66 -10.10
N GLN A 450 4.22 20.64 -9.80
CA GLN A 450 3.15 20.60 -10.80
C GLN A 450 2.76 22.02 -11.25
N MET A 451 3.13 22.40 -12.47
CA MET A 451 2.85 23.74 -13.00
C MET A 451 1.44 23.91 -13.60
N SER A 452 0.70 22.82 -13.86
CA SER A 452 -0.64 22.88 -14.44
C SER A 452 -1.45 21.60 -14.21
N ALA A 453 -2.76 21.76 -14.00
CA ALA A 453 -3.70 20.64 -13.97
C ALA A 453 -3.83 19.98 -15.35
N ALA A 454 -4.16 18.69 -15.38
CA ALA A 454 -4.44 17.96 -16.59
C ALA A 454 -5.82 18.36 -17.16
N THR A 455 -5.89 18.60 -18.47
CA THR A 455 -7.13 18.94 -19.16
C THR A 455 -8.11 17.76 -19.13
N LEU A 456 -9.22 17.92 -18.42
CA LEU A 456 -10.27 16.90 -18.40
C LEU A 456 -10.92 16.79 -19.80
N PRO A 457 -11.01 15.59 -20.40
CA PRO A 457 -11.69 15.41 -21.66
C PRO A 457 -13.19 15.68 -21.52
N THR A 458 -13.78 16.32 -22.54
CA THR A 458 -15.20 16.67 -22.54
C THR A 458 -16.08 15.43 -22.74
N GLN A 459 -17.29 15.45 -22.19
CA GLN A 459 -18.21 14.32 -22.36
C GLN A 459 -18.61 14.20 -23.84
N ASN A 460 -18.37 13.01 -24.41
CA ASN A 460 -18.48 12.67 -25.84
C ASN A 460 -17.32 13.15 -26.74
N GLU A 461 -16.19 13.58 -26.19
CA GLU A 461 -14.97 13.82 -26.99
C GLU A 461 -14.44 12.51 -27.59
N ASP A 462 -14.02 12.55 -28.86
CA ASP A 462 -13.40 11.41 -29.50
C ASP A 462 -11.89 11.47 -29.39
N MET A 463 -11.36 10.94 -28.28
CA MET A 463 -9.92 10.98 -27.95
C MET A 463 -9.04 10.64 -29.14
N VAL A 464 -9.30 9.55 -29.87
CA VAL A 464 -8.48 9.18 -31.04
C VAL A 464 -8.48 10.27 -32.12
N ALA A 465 -9.60 10.95 -32.37
CA ALA A 465 -9.65 12.06 -33.32
C ALA A 465 -8.99 13.34 -32.77
N LYS A 466 -8.99 13.53 -31.45
CA LYS A 466 -8.26 14.60 -30.75
C LYS A 466 -6.75 14.37 -30.84
N ASP A 467 -6.28 13.20 -30.43
CA ASP A 467 -4.87 12.78 -30.47
C ASP A 467 -4.32 12.94 -31.90
N LEU A 468 -5.07 12.46 -32.91
CA LEU A 468 -4.72 12.62 -34.34
C LEU A 468 -4.66 14.09 -34.81
N ALA A 469 -5.47 14.98 -34.21
CA ALA A 469 -5.45 16.42 -34.51
C ALA A 469 -4.34 17.17 -33.75
N GLU A 470 -3.87 16.63 -32.63
CA GLU A 470 -2.77 17.19 -31.81
C GLU A 470 -1.38 16.80 -32.33
N ILE A 471 -1.24 15.70 -33.08
CA ILE A 471 0.04 15.26 -33.71
C ILE A 471 0.86 16.42 -34.33
N PRO A 472 0.29 17.35 -35.13
CA PRO A 472 1.07 18.45 -35.72
C PRO A 472 1.55 19.50 -34.71
N GLU A 473 0.98 19.55 -33.50
CA GLU A 473 1.49 20.33 -32.36
C GLU A 473 2.55 19.53 -31.60
N THR A 474 2.27 18.26 -31.25
CA THR A 474 3.23 17.37 -30.58
C THR A 474 4.54 17.25 -31.34
N LEU A 475 4.51 17.12 -32.68
CA LEU A 475 5.71 17.09 -33.52
C LEU A 475 6.46 18.43 -33.54
N ARG A 476 5.76 19.57 -33.45
CA ARG A 476 6.41 20.90 -33.33
C ARG A 476 7.04 21.08 -31.96
N ASP A 477 6.40 20.59 -30.90
CA ASP A 477 6.94 20.62 -29.54
C ASP A 477 8.18 19.72 -29.41
N ILE A 478 8.13 18.49 -29.92
CA ILE A 478 9.30 17.59 -30.01
C ILE A 478 10.43 18.27 -30.80
N THR A 479 10.13 18.85 -31.97
CA THR A 479 11.14 19.54 -32.80
C THR A 479 11.76 20.76 -32.09
N ARG A 480 10.98 21.47 -31.26
CA ARG A 480 11.48 22.58 -30.43
C ARG A 480 12.35 22.07 -29.29
N ASP A 481 11.97 20.98 -28.65
CA ASP A 481 12.70 20.37 -27.52
C ASP A 481 14.08 19.84 -27.96
N TRP A 482 14.17 19.21 -29.14
CA TRP A 482 15.45 18.89 -29.79
C TRP A 482 16.26 20.10 -30.26
N GLY A 483 15.63 21.28 -30.34
CA GLY A 483 16.29 22.56 -30.62
C GLY A 483 16.89 23.23 -29.38
N ASP A 484 16.58 22.73 -28.19
CA ASP A 484 17.13 23.19 -26.92
C ASP A 484 18.25 22.25 -26.46
N SER A 485 19.42 22.82 -26.14
CA SER A 485 20.58 22.07 -25.67
C SER A 485 20.46 21.59 -24.22
N GLU A 486 19.55 22.17 -23.43
CA GLU A 486 19.32 21.82 -22.03
C GLU A 486 18.07 20.93 -21.83
N SER A 487 17.41 20.51 -22.92
CA SER A 487 16.26 19.60 -22.84
C SER A 487 16.67 18.18 -22.45
N ALA A 488 15.75 17.48 -21.77
CA ALA A 488 15.97 16.10 -21.35
C ALA A 488 16.21 15.15 -22.53
N ASN A 489 15.59 15.40 -23.69
CA ASN A 489 15.82 14.60 -24.90
C ASN A 489 17.22 14.84 -25.48
N THR A 490 17.67 16.09 -25.58
CA THR A 490 19.02 16.41 -26.06
C THR A 490 20.10 15.86 -25.12
N ILE A 491 19.91 15.98 -23.79
CA ILE A 491 20.83 15.42 -22.79
C ILE A 491 20.90 13.89 -22.92
N ALA A 492 19.76 13.19 -22.89
CA ALA A 492 19.73 11.73 -22.99
C ALA A 492 20.30 11.19 -24.32
N ALA A 493 20.17 11.95 -25.41
CA ALA A 493 20.78 11.60 -26.70
C ALA A 493 22.30 11.80 -26.70
N ASN A 494 22.81 12.87 -26.07
CA ASN A 494 24.26 13.05 -25.89
C ASN A 494 24.84 11.94 -25.03
N ASP A 495 24.19 11.57 -23.92
CA ASP A 495 24.60 10.44 -23.08
C ASP A 495 24.59 9.11 -23.85
N PHE A 496 23.56 8.85 -24.64
CA PHE A 496 23.51 7.68 -25.53
C PHE A 496 24.67 7.67 -26.54
N VAL A 497 24.98 8.81 -27.18
CA VAL A 497 26.11 8.95 -28.11
C VAL A 497 27.46 8.75 -27.40
N HIS A 498 27.61 9.24 -26.16
CA HIS A 498 28.81 9.01 -25.35
C HIS A 498 28.98 7.53 -25.00
N LEU A 499 27.93 6.86 -24.53
CA LEU A 499 27.94 5.41 -24.24
C LEU A 499 28.22 4.58 -25.50
N PHE A 500 27.66 4.97 -26.65
CA PHE A 500 27.90 4.33 -27.94
C PHE A 500 29.36 4.49 -28.41
N ALA A 501 29.93 5.69 -28.27
CA ALA A 501 31.33 5.96 -28.58
C ALA A 501 32.28 5.19 -27.66
N GLU A 502 31.99 5.13 -26.35
CA GLU A 502 32.75 4.30 -25.41
C GLU A 502 32.69 2.81 -25.77
N CYS A 503 31.51 2.28 -26.11
CA CYS A 503 31.34 0.90 -26.53
C CYS A 503 32.23 0.58 -27.74
N ARG A 504 32.19 1.43 -28.78
CA ARG A 504 33.05 1.28 -29.96
C ARG A 504 34.55 1.35 -29.61
N MET A 505 34.96 2.27 -28.72
CA MET A 505 36.36 2.37 -28.29
C MET A 505 36.84 1.14 -27.51
N ARG A 506 35.97 0.53 -26.69
CA ARG A 506 36.26 -0.72 -25.95
C ARG A 506 36.39 -1.94 -26.87
N HIS A 507 35.66 -1.96 -27.99
CA HIS A 507 35.67 -3.07 -28.96
C HIS A 507 36.60 -2.88 -30.17
N GLY A 508 37.20 -1.69 -30.34
CA GLY A 508 38.17 -1.39 -31.40
C GLY A 508 37.57 -0.72 -32.64
N SER A 509 38.36 0.12 -33.31
CA SER A 509 37.92 1.02 -34.40
C SER A 509 37.23 0.33 -35.58
N ASP A 510 37.68 -0.88 -35.90
CA ASP A 510 37.40 -1.60 -37.13
C ASP A 510 36.19 -2.54 -37.00
N ASN A 511 35.68 -2.74 -35.78
CA ASN A 511 34.48 -3.54 -35.53
C ASN A 511 33.23 -2.69 -35.76
N ALA A 512 32.31 -3.23 -36.56
CA ALA A 512 30.94 -2.73 -36.64
C ALA A 512 30.23 -2.97 -35.29
N LEU A 513 29.28 -2.09 -34.95
CA LEU A 513 28.49 -2.18 -33.73
C LEU A 513 27.03 -2.43 -34.12
N ASP A 514 26.55 -3.65 -33.86
CA ASP A 514 25.18 -4.06 -34.18
C ASP A 514 24.17 -3.41 -33.23
N VAL A 515 23.22 -2.65 -33.78
CA VAL A 515 22.15 -1.98 -33.02
C VAL A 515 20.88 -2.81 -33.05
N ILE A 516 20.46 -3.30 -31.89
CA ILE A 516 19.20 -4.04 -31.72
C ILE A 516 18.13 -3.08 -31.19
N ILE A 517 17.12 -2.79 -32.00
CA ILE A 517 15.95 -1.99 -31.60
C ILE A 517 14.83 -2.96 -31.20
N THR A 518 14.28 -2.78 -29.99
CA THR A 518 13.21 -3.61 -29.43
C THR A 518 11.95 -2.79 -29.15
N GLY A 519 10.77 -3.39 -29.37
CA GLY A 519 9.49 -2.77 -29.06
C GLY A 519 8.33 -3.76 -29.21
N ILE A 520 7.12 -3.29 -28.95
CA ILE A 520 5.86 -4.04 -29.12
C ILE A 520 4.92 -3.24 -30.03
N GLU A 521 4.28 -3.91 -30.98
CA GLU A 521 3.31 -3.36 -31.94
C GLU A 521 3.77 -2.02 -32.55
N SER A 522 3.07 -0.91 -32.32
CA SER A 522 3.37 0.41 -32.91
C SER A 522 4.77 0.92 -32.58
N SER A 523 5.33 0.58 -31.41
CA SER A 523 6.70 0.97 -31.04
C SER A 523 7.76 0.18 -31.80
N LEU A 524 7.49 -1.09 -32.12
CA LEU A 524 8.35 -1.89 -33.00
C LEU A 524 8.29 -1.39 -34.44
N TRP A 525 7.10 -0.98 -34.91
CA TRP A 525 6.94 -0.38 -36.24
C TRP A 525 7.69 0.96 -36.39
N LEU A 526 7.71 1.79 -35.35
CA LEU A 526 8.55 2.99 -35.31
C LEU A 526 10.04 2.63 -35.36
N GLY A 527 10.46 1.61 -34.62
CA GLY A 527 11.82 1.06 -34.69
C GLY A 527 12.19 0.55 -36.09
N GLU A 528 11.24 -0.01 -36.86
CA GLU A 528 11.45 -0.39 -38.25
C GLU A 528 11.66 0.83 -39.18
N GLN A 529 11.05 1.99 -38.88
CA GLN A 529 11.30 3.22 -39.65
C GLN A 529 12.71 3.75 -39.34
N VAL A 530 13.09 3.84 -38.06
CA VAL A 530 14.43 4.24 -37.63
C VAL A 530 15.52 3.34 -38.25
N ARG A 531 15.26 2.03 -38.35
CA ARG A 531 16.17 1.06 -38.99
C ARG A 531 16.33 1.29 -40.51
N GLN A 532 15.40 1.98 -41.17
CA GLN A 532 15.51 2.38 -42.58
C GLN A 532 16.27 3.71 -42.73
N ASP A 533 16.05 4.66 -41.82
CA ASP A 533 16.80 5.93 -41.80
C ASP A 533 18.29 5.75 -41.44
N MET A 534 18.64 4.63 -40.78
CA MET A 534 20.02 4.25 -40.42
C MET A 534 20.77 3.43 -41.50
N SER A 535 20.17 3.10 -42.64
CA SER A 535 20.72 2.15 -43.63
C SER A 535 20.97 2.73 -45.03
#